data_AF-A0A059KL15-F1
#
_entry.id   AF-A0A059KL15-F1
#
_cell.length_a   1.000
_cell.length_b   1.000
_cell.length_c   1.000
_cell.angle_alpha   90.00
_cell.angle_beta   90.00
_cell.angle_gamma   90.00
#
_symmetry.space_group_name_H-M   'P 1'
#
loop_
_entity.id
_entity.type
_entity.pdbx_description
1 polymer ?
#
loop_
_entity_poly.entity_id
_entity_poly.type
_entity_poly.pdbx_seq_one_letter_code
_entity_poly.pdbx_strand_id
1 'polypeptide(L)'
;MQTPPPPPPPASAQPSNPLHGLTLERILTALVAHYGWPGLAERIALRCFSDQPSIASSLKMLRRTPWAREKVEGLHLFMLREQRRDARPAPAPRFGQ
;
A
#
# COMPACT_ATOMS: atom_id res chain seq x y z
N MET A 1 8.16 -2.18 29.64
CA MET A 1 7.98 -3.25 28.65
C MET A 1 6.73 -2.93 27.83
N GLN A 2 6.87 -2.98 26.49
CA GLN A 2 5.96 -2.57 25.39
C GLN A 2 5.60 -1.07 25.24
N THR A 3 6.25 -0.43 24.26
CA THR A 3 5.94 0.91 23.72
C THR A 3 4.80 0.79 22.68
N PRO A 4 3.81 1.69 22.65
CA PRO A 4 2.76 1.67 21.63
C PRO A 4 3.32 2.00 20.24
N PRO A 5 2.78 1.43 19.14
CA PRO A 5 3.19 1.79 17.78
C PRO A 5 2.77 3.25 17.47
N PRO A 6 3.64 4.06 16.85
CA PRO A 6 3.34 5.46 16.55
C PRO A 6 2.24 5.57 15.47
N PRO A 7 1.44 6.67 15.47
CA PRO A 7 0.50 6.95 14.39
C PRO A 7 1.24 7.18 13.06
N PRO A 8 0.68 6.80 11.90
CA PRO A 8 1.29 7.14 10.61
C PRO A 8 1.24 8.67 10.41
N PRO A 9 2.36 9.32 10.04
CA PRO A 9 2.35 10.75 9.76
C PRO A 9 1.68 11.04 8.40
N PRO A 10 1.05 12.21 8.23
CA PRO A 10 0.56 12.66 6.93
C PRO A 10 1.75 13.11 6.06
N ALA A 11 1.71 12.72 4.79
CA ALA A 11 2.46 13.25 3.64
C ALA A 11 3.76 14.04 3.94
N SER A 12 4.91 13.45 3.64
CA SER A 12 6.13 14.23 3.34
C SER A 12 7.01 13.49 2.35
N ALA A 13 7.23 14.17 1.23
CA ALA A 13 8.18 13.87 0.17
C ALA A 13 9.49 13.27 0.69
N GLN A 14 9.84 12.08 0.21
CA GLN A 14 11.21 11.54 0.30
C GLN A 14 11.80 11.52 -1.12
N PRO A 15 12.68 12.46 -1.48
CA PRO A 15 13.31 12.55 -2.80
C PRO A 15 14.55 11.63 -2.86
N SER A 16 14.38 10.32 -2.67
CA SER A 16 15.46 9.34 -2.80
C SER A 16 14.94 7.94 -3.13
N ASN A 17 14.38 7.79 -4.32
CA ASN A 17 14.98 6.88 -5.31
C ASN A 17 14.15 6.84 -6.59
N PRO A 18 14.63 7.45 -7.68
CA PRO A 18 14.00 7.36 -8.98
C PRO A 18 14.20 5.93 -9.52
N LEU A 19 13.10 5.21 -9.71
CA LEU A 19 12.99 4.10 -10.68
C LEU A 19 13.86 2.83 -10.50
N HIS A 20 14.28 2.42 -9.30
CA HIS A 20 14.93 1.11 -9.16
C HIS A 20 13.94 0.00 -8.78
N GLY A 21 13.36 -0.68 -9.78
CA GLY A 21 12.73 -2.01 -9.66
C GLY A 21 11.45 -2.07 -8.84
N LEU A 22 10.28 -2.00 -9.48
CA LEU A 22 9.00 -2.20 -8.82
C LEU A 22 8.85 -3.67 -8.39
N THR A 23 9.24 -3.98 -7.16
CA THR A 23 9.17 -5.32 -6.59
C THR A 23 7.90 -5.52 -5.77
N LEU A 24 7.52 -6.78 -5.54
CA LEU A 24 6.45 -7.16 -4.62
C LEU A 24 6.60 -6.51 -3.23
N GLU A 25 7.83 -6.26 -2.80
CA GLU A 25 8.14 -5.54 -1.57
C GLU A 25 7.64 -4.10 -1.60
N ARG A 26 7.88 -3.37 -2.68
CA ARG A 26 7.44 -1.99 -2.86
C ARG A 26 5.93 -1.90 -2.92
N ILE A 27 5.29 -2.81 -3.64
CA ILE A 27 3.84 -2.92 -3.75
C ILE A 27 3.22 -3.10 -2.36
N LEU A 28 3.73 -4.07 -1.60
CA LEU A 28 3.24 -4.33 -0.26
C LEU A 28 3.51 -3.15 0.69
N THR A 29 4.71 -2.57 0.64
CA THR A 29 5.07 -1.41 1.49
C THR A 29 4.13 -0.23 1.23
N ALA A 30 3.80 0.05 -0.04
CA ALA A 30 2.87 1.11 -0.40
C ALA A 30 1.45 0.82 0.11
N LEU A 31 0.99 -0.43 -0.01
CA LEU A 31 -0.32 -0.84 0.50
C LEU A 31 -0.39 -0.75 2.02
N VAL A 32 0.66 -1.16 2.74
CA VAL A 32 0.74 -1.05 4.20
C VAL A 32 0.78 0.42 4.61
N ALA A 33 1.50 1.29 3.89
CA ALA A 33 1.54 2.71 4.18
C ALA A 33 0.18 3.40 3.98
N HIS A 34 -0.64 2.91 3.03
CA HIS A 34 -1.93 3.51 2.71
C HIS A 34 -3.10 2.93 3.54
N TYR A 35 -3.16 1.60 3.69
CA TYR A 35 -4.28 0.91 4.37
C TYR A 35 -3.93 0.41 5.78
N GLY A 36 -2.63 0.29 6.10
CA GLY A 36 -2.18 -0.39 7.31
C GLY A 36 -2.32 -1.92 7.22
N TRP A 37 -1.68 -2.60 8.17
CA TRP A 37 -1.81 -4.04 8.35
C TRP A 37 -3.24 -4.54 8.62
N PRO A 38 -4.05 -3.90 9.50
CA PRO A 38 -5.41 -4.38 9.74
C PRO A 38 -6.29 -4.27 8.49
N GLY A 39 -6.21 -3.16 7.74
CA GLY A 39 -6.98 -2.99 6.50
C GLY A 39 -6.56 -3.99 5.40
N LEU A 40 -5.28 -4.38 5.37
CA LEU A 40 -4.81 -5.46 4.51
C LEU A 40 -5.33 -6.84 4.95
N ALA A 41 -5.39 -7.12 6.25
CA ALA A 41 -5.92 -8.38 6.80
C ALA A 41 -7.42 -8.56 6.50
N GLU A 42 -8.19 -7.45 6.52
CA GLU A 42 -9.61 -7.47 6.16
C GLU A 42 -9.82 -7.73 4.66
N ARG A 43 -8.99 -7.12 3.81
CA ARG A 43 -9.12 -7.25 2.34
C ARG A 43 -8.52 -8.55 1.81
N ILE A 44 -7.47 -9.01 2.46
CA ILE A 44 -6.74 -10.22 2.12
C ILE A 44 -6.69 -11.05 3.39
N ALA A 45 -7.50 -12.11 3.45
CA ALA A 45 -7.63 -13.02 4.58
C ALA A 45 -6.35 -13.86 4.82
N LEU A 46 -5.25 -13.18 5.09
CA LEU A 46 -3.93 -13.72 5.36
C LEU A 46 -3.57 -13.45 6.81
N ARG A 47 -3.41 -14.54 7.57
CA ARG A 47 -3.01 -14.45 8.98
C ARG A 47 -1.68 -13.71 9.19
N CYS A 48 -0.78 -13.63 8.20
CA CYS A 48 0.49 -12.88 8.34
C CYS A 48 0.26 -11.45 8.78
N PHE A 49 -0.78 -10.80 8.24
CA PHE A 49 -1.01 -9.38 8.48
C PHE A 49 -1.51 -9.11 9.91
N SER A 50 -2.07 -10.12 10.59
CA SER A 50 -2.52 -10.02 11.99
C SER A 50 -1.52 -10.60 12.99
N ASP A 51 -0.81 -11.67 12.63
CA ASP A 51 0.09 -12.42 13.52
C ASP A 51 1.51 -11.86 13.54
N GLN A 52 2.07 -11.57 12.35
CA GLN A 52 3.44 -11.07 12.19
C GLN A 52 3.48 -9.99 11.10
N PRO A 53 3.00 -8.77 11.41
CA PRO A 53 2.94 -7.66 10.47
C PRO A 53 4.36 -7.17 10.14
N SER A 54 4.97 -7.80 9.15
CA SER A 54 6.34 -7.50 8.71
C SER A 54 6.50 -7.78 7.23
N ILE A 55 7.25 -6.89 6.55
CA ILE A 55 7.47 -6.95 5.10
C ILE A 55 8.19 -8.24 4.70
N ALA A 56 9.28 -8.60 5.40
CA ALA A 56 10.03 -9.83 5.12
C ALA A 56 9.19 -11.11 5.29
N SER A 57 8.36 -11.17 6.33
CA SER A 57 7.49 -12.33 6.60
C SER A 57 6.40 -12.47 5.54
N SER A 58 5.80 -11.34 5.16
CA SER A 58 4.82 -11.28 4.07
C SER A 58 5.43 -11.69 2.73
N LEU A 59 6.64 -11.25 2.39
CA LEU A 59 7.34 -11.68 1.17
C LEU A 59 7.65 -13.19 1.15
N LYS A 60 7.99 -13.77 2.31
CA LYS A 60 8.18 -15.23 2.43
C LYS A 60 6.86 -15.97 2.20
N MET A 61 5.74 -15.43 2.68
CA MET A 61 4.40 -15.96 2.44
C MET A 61 3.97 -15.82 0.96
N LEU A 62 4.18 -14.66 0.34
CA LEU A 62 3.86 -14.40 -1.08
C LEU A 62 4.70 -15.26 -2.05
N ARG A 63 5.79 -15.88 -1.56
CA ARG A 63 6.55 -16.91 -2.27
C ARG A 63 5.97 -18.32 -2.10
N ARG A 64 5.34 -18.61 -0.96
CA ARG A 64 4.70 -19.90 -0.67
C ARG A 64 3.24 -19.97 -1.13
N THR A 65 2.59 -18.82 -1.30
CA THR A 65 1.16 -18.70 -1.56
C THR A 65 0.95 -17.81 -2.80
N PRO A 66 0.85 -18.39 -4.00
CA PRO A 66 0.81 -17.61 -5.25
C PRO A 66 -0.45 -16.74 -5.37
N TRP A 67 -1.63 -17.24 -4.96
CA TRP A 67 -2.87 -16.46 -5.00
C TRP A 67 -2.81 -15.18 -4.14
N ALA A 68 -2.02 -15.20 -3.05
CA ALA A 68 -1.84 -14.04 -2.18
C ALA A 68 -1.07 -12.92 -2.90
N ARG A 69 -0.10 -13.29 -3.73
CA ARG A 69 0.64 -12.35 -4.58
C ARG A 69 -0.30 -11.65 -5.55
N GLU A 70 -1.13 -12.42 -6.25
CA GLU A 70 -2.09 -11.86 -7.19
C GLU A 70 -3.08 -10.90 -6.51
N LYS A 71 -3.52 -11.22 -5.28
CA LYS A 71 -4.37 -10.33 -4.48
C LYS A 71 -3.69 -9.02 -4.10
N VAL A 72 -2.43 -9.07 -3.66
CA VAL A 72 -1.63 -7.88 -3.31
C VAL A 72 -1.44 -6.99 -4.55
N GLU A 73 -1.09 -7.58 -5.70
CA GLU A 73 -0.93 -6.84 -6.96
C GLU A 73 -2.25 -6.21 -7.43
N GLY A 74 -3.35 -6.97 -7.40
CA GLY A 74 -4.67 -6.47 -7.75
C GLY A 74 -5.12 -5.31 -6.87
N LEU A 75 -4.87 -5.40 -5.56
CA LEU A 75 -5.20 -4.33 -4.62
C LEU A 75 -4.38 -3.06 -4.89
N HIS A 76 -3.11 -3.20 -5.25
CA HIS A 76 -2.26 -2.08 -5.61
C HIS A 76 -2.72 -1.39 -6.90
N LEU A 77 -3.12 -2.16 -7.91
CA LEU A 77 -3.71 -1.60 -9.13
C LEU A 77 -5.00 -0.83 -8.83
N PHE A 78 -5.85 -1.34 -7.93
CA PHE A 78 -7.05 -0.64 -7.50
C PHE A 78 -6.72 0.69 -6.83
N MET A 79 -5.78 0.67 -5.87
CA MET A 79 -5.27 1.88 -5.20
C MET A 79 -4.66 2.89 -6.18
N LEU A 80 -3.94 2.43 -7.20
CA LEU A 80 -3.35 3.31 -8.21
C LEU A 80 -4.41 3.95 -9.11
N ARG A 81 -5.46 3.22 -9.48
CA ARG A 81 -6.60 3.77 -10.24
C ARG A 81 -7.31 4.87 -9.46
N GLU A 82 -7.54 4.66 -8.18
CA GLU A 82 -8.19 5.66 -7.32
C GLU A 82 -7.30 6.89 -7.12
N GLN A 83 -6.00 6.71 -6.86
CA GLN A 83 -5.06 7.84 -6.78
C GLN A 83 -5.01 8.64 -8.08
N ARG A 84 -5.09 8.00 -9.26
CA ARG A 84 -5.13 8.69 -10.55
C ARG A 84 -6.42 9.49 -10.76
N ARG A 85 -7.53 9.09 -10.14
CA ARG A 85 -8.79 9.83 -10.17
C ARG A 85 -8.73 11.04 -9.25
N ASP A 86 -8.23 10.86 -8.04
CA ASP A 86 -8.08 11.92 -7.04
C ASP A 86 -7.04 12.97 -7.49
N ALA A 87 -5.96 12.54 -8.13
CA ALA A 87 -4.94 13.42 -8.68
C ALA A 87 -5.34 14.14 -9.97
N ARG A 88 -6.55 13.90 -10.53
CA ARG A 88 -7.04 14.75 -11.62
C ARG A 88 -7.54 16.04 -10.98
N PRO A 89 -6.87 17.20 -11.20
CA PRO A 89 -7.45 18.45 -10.75
C PRO A 89 -8.83 18.54 -11.41
N ALA A 90 -9.86 18.76 -10.60
CA ALA A 90 -11.20 19.05 -11.10
C ALA A 90 -11.07 20.07 -12.24
N PRO A 91 -11.74 19.88 -13.39
CA PRO A 91 -11.67 20.87 -14.46
C PRO A 91 -12.05 22.23 -13.84
N ALA A 92 -11.11 23.17 -13.88
CA ALA A 92 -11.28 24.49 -13.31
C ALA A 92 -12.65 25.04 -13.74
N PRO A 93 -13.45 25.63 -12.84
CA PRO A 93 -14.72 26.21 -13.22
C PRO A 93 -14.44 27.28 -14.27
N ARG A 94 -14.77 26.96 -15.52
CA ARG A 94 -14.74 27.89 -16.63
C ARG A 94 -15.95 28.79 -16.49
N PHE A 95 -15.86 29.78 -15.61
CA PHE A 95 -16.81 30.87 -15.55
C PHE A 95 -16.03 32.20 -15.57
N GLY A 96 -15.71 32.61 -16.78
CA GLY A 96 -15.73 34.02 -17.13
C GLY A 96 -17.03 34.28 -17.90
N GLN A 97 -17.73 35.35 -17.53
CA GLN A 97 -18.61 36.25 -18.30
C GLN A 97 -19.47 37.02 -17.31
#